data_AF-A0A3D3Z1Q9-F1
#
_entry.id   AF-A0A3D3Z1Q9-F1
#
_cell.length_a   1.000
_cell.length_b   1.000
_cell.length_c   1.000
_cell.angle_alpha   90.00
_cell.angle_beta   90.00
_cell.angle_gamma   90.00
#
_symmetry.space_group_name_H-M   'P 1'
#
loop_
_entity.id
_entity.type
_entity.pdbx_description
1 polymer ?
#
loop_
_entity_poly.entity_id
_entity_poly.type
_entity_poly.pdbx_seq_one_letter_code
_entity_poly.pdbx_strand_id
1 'polypeptide(L)'
;MRVDAMHLARAWLGTPYAEGASQCGIATDCVGLIEGVARDLGLTCPSRTALKRDLVAAAHLFLEPLDEPRLGCVILFAQVPSGSPAHAGLMGEDGRFIHAHWTAGVVENRYGRWFKMRTTHLFDWPDPSLSTHAPAEKGSI
;
A
#
# COMPACT_ATOMS: atom_id res chain seq x y z
N MET A 1 -6.37 -6.73 10.15
CA MET A 1 -5.44 -5.85 9.42
C MET A 1 -5.04 -6.42 8.06
N ARG A 2 -4.02 -7.29 7.94
CA ARG A 2 -3.53 -7.78 6.62
C ARG A 2 -4.59 -8.48 5.75
N VAL A 3 -5.35 -9.41 6.32
CA VAL A 3 -6.41 -10.13 5.58
C VAL A 3 -7.50 -9.16 5.11
N ASP A 4 -7.88 -8.21 5.97
CA ASP A 4 -8.86 -7.16 5.63
C ASP A 4 -8.33 -6.25 4.53
N ALA A 5 -7.06 -5.85 4.60
CA ALA A 5 -6.40 -5.05 3.57
C ALA A 5 -6.46 -5.75 2.20
N MET A 6 -6.26 -7.07 2.19
CA MET A 6 -6.34 -7.85 0.96
C MET A 6 -7.78 -7.97 0.45
N HIS A 7 -8.75 -8.21 1.33
CA HIS A 7 -10.17 -8.22 0.95
C HIS A 7 -10.60 -6.87 0.36
N LEU A 8 -10.19 -5.77 0.99
CA LEU A 8 -10.44 -4.42 0.51
C LEU A 8 -9.79 -4.20 -0.85
N ALA A 9 -8.50 -4.52 -1.01
CA ALA A 9 -7.77 -4.37 -2.27
C ALA A 9 -8.38 -5.17 -3.43
N ARG A 10 -9.01 -6.33 -3.17
CA ARG A 10 -9.72 -7.10 -4.22
C ARG A 10 -10.90 -6.32 -4.80
N ALA A 11 -11.59 -5.48 -4.02
CA ALA A 11 -12.68 -4.64 -4.52
C ALA A 11 -12.20 -3.59 -5.54
N TRP A 12 -10.90 -3.28 -5.55
CA TRP A 12 -10.33 -2.32 -6.49
C TRP A 12 -10.03 -2.91 -7.86
N LEU A 13 -10.02 -4.24 -8.04
CA LEU A 13 -9.73 -4.87 -9.33
C LEU A 13 -10.63 -4.32 -10.44
N GLY A 14 -10.03 -3.94 -11.56
CA GLY A 14 -10.72 -3.29 -12.68
C GLY A 14 -10.88 -1.77 -12.57
N THR A 15 -10.52 -1.15 -11.44
CA THR A 15 -10.52 0.32 -11.32
C THR A 15 -9.55 0.93 -12.36
N PRO A 16 -10.00 1.85 -13.23
CA PRO A 16 -9.14 2.50 -14.23
C PRO A 16 -7.94 3.22 -13.62
N TYR A 17 -6.85 3.33 -14.39
CA TYR A 17 -5.70 4.11 -13.95
C TYR A 17 -5.89 5.60 -14.26
N ALA A 18 -5.69 6.47 -13.26
CA ALA A 18 -5.49 7.90 -13.50
C ALA A 18 -4.53 8.49 -12.46
N GLU A 19 -3.56 9.26 -12.93
CA GLU A 19 -2.59 9.90 -12.05
C GLU A 19 -3.31 10.88 -11.11
N GLY A 20 -3.00 10.81 -9.81
CA GLY A 20 -3.62 11.70 -8.83
C GLY A 20 -4.95 11.19 -8.26
N ALA A 21 -5.50 10.08 -8.76
CA ALA A 21 -6.78 9.54 -8.30
C ALA A 21 -6.64 8.47 -7.19
N SER A 22 -7.72 8.27 -6.42
CA SER A 22 -7.80 7.39 -5.24
C SER A 22 -9.24 6.95 -4.97
N GLN A 23 -9.99 6.60 -6.03
CA GLN A 23 -11.41 6.25 -5.91
C GLN A 23 -11.70 4.90 -6.56
N CYS A 24 -12.06 3.92 -5.72
CA CYS A 24 -12.40 2.56 -6.12
C CYS A 24 -13.53 2.56 -7.18
N GLY A 25 -13.36 1.76 -8.24
CA GLY A 25 -14.29 1.64 -9.36
C GLY A 25 -14.31 2.83 -10.32
N ILE A 26 -13.69 3.96 -9.99
CA ILE A 26 -13.69 5.18 -10.81
C ILE A 26 -12.30 5.42 -11.43
N ALA A 27 -11.29 5.67 -10.59
CA ALA A 27 -9.93 5.90 -11.03
C ALA A 27 -8.93 5.84 -9.87
N THR A 28 -7.72 5.33 -10.12
CA THR A 28 -6.63 5.33 -9.13
C THR A 28 -5.25 5.33 -9.77
N ASP A 29 -4.23 5.81 -9.06
CA ASP A 29 -2.85 5.44 -9.32
C ASP A 29 -2.35 4.43 -8.28
N CYS A 30 -1.07 4.04 -8.35
CA CYS A 30 -0.50 3.03 -7.45
C CYS A 30 -0.48 3.51 -5.99
N VAL A 31 -0.29 4.82 -5.77
CA VAL A 31 -0.36 5.44 -4.45
C VAL A 31 -1.81 5.51 -3.96
N GLY A 32 -2.74 5.88 -4.83
CA GLY A 32 -4.17 5.96 -4.53
C GLY A 32 -4.78 4.62 -4.11
N LEU A 33 -4.26 3.51 -4.66
CA LEU A 33 -4.68 2.19 -4.22
C LEU A 33 -4.29 1.96 -2.75
N ILE A 34 -3.03 2.26 -2.37
CA ILE A 34 -2.57 2.07 -0.98
C ILE A 34 -3.29 3.02 -0.03
N GLU A 35 -3.43 4.29 -0.42
CA GLU A 35 -4.17 5.31 0.34
C GLU A 35 -5.64 4.91 0.55
N GLY A 36 -6.29 4.43 -0.51
CA GLY A 36 -7.67 3.97 -0.46
C GLY A 36 -7.85 2.79 0.49
N VAL A 37 -6.99 1.78 0.40
CA VAL A 37 -7.02 0.64 1.34
C VAL A 37 -6.72 1.10 2.77
N ALA A 38 -5.75 1.98 2.99
CA ALA A 38 -5.44 2.53 4.31
C ALA A 38 -6.65 3.25 4.92
N ARG A 39 -7.33 4.09 4.12
CA ARG A 39 -8.54 4.80 4.52
C ARG A 39 -9.68 3.84 4.87
N ASP A 40 -9.88 2.79 4.09
CA ASP A 40 -10.93 1.80 4.35
C ASP A 40 -10.61 0.92 5.58
N LEU A 41 -9.33 0.79 5.94
CA LEU A 41 -8.88 0.21 7.21
C LEU A 41 -8.98 1.16 8.40
N GLY A 42 -9.38 2.42 8.19
CA GLY A 42 -9.47 3.45 9.23
C GLY A 42 -8.14 4.07 9.64
N LEU A 43 -7.09 3.95 8.80
CA LEU A 43 -5.78 4.52 9.05
C LEU A 43 -5.66 5.94 8.49
N THR A 44 -4.95 6.80 9.22
CA THR A 44 -4.57 8.13 8.74
C THR A 44 -3.39 8.01 7.77
N CYS A 45 -3.68 8.08 6.47
CA CYS A 45 -2.64 8.07 5.44
C CYS A 45 -1.99 9.46 5.28
N PRO A 46 -0.67 9.56 5.02
CA PRO A 46 -0.03 10.81 4.66
C PRO A 46 -0.65 11.45 3.42
N SER A 47 -0.43 12.76 3.24
CA SER A 47 -0.91 13.43 2.04
C SER A 47 -0.33 12.80 0.77
N ARG A 48 -1.12 12.78 -0.31
CA ARG A 48 -0.67 12.29 -1.62
C ARG A 48 0.62 12.95 -2.10
N THR A 49 0.82 14.23 -1.77
CA THR A 49 2.05 14.97 -2.05
C THR A 49 3.26 14.36 -1.36
N ALA A 50 3.12 13.93 -0.10
CA ALA A 50 4.21 13.25 0.63
C ALA A 50 4.54 11.90 -0.02
N LEU A 51 3.51 11.10 -0.32
CA LEU A 51 3.66 9.78 -0.96
C LEU A 51 4.33 9.86 -2.35
N LYS A 52 4.02 10.89 -3.15
CA LYS A 52 4.66 11.09 -4.46
C LYS A 52 6.10 11.59 -4.37
N ARG A 53 6.43 12.39 -3.34
CA ARG A 53 7.79 12.95 -3.19
C ARG A 53 8.79 11.91 -2.74
N ASP A 54 8.41 11.09 -1.77
CA ASP A 54 9.24 10.01 -1.24
C ASP A 54 8.34 8.89 -0.73
N LEU A 55 8.19 7.84 -1.55
CA LEU A 55 7.35 6.68 -1.24
C LEU A 55 7.80 5.97 0.03
N VAL A 56 9.11 5.90 0.29
CA VAL A 56 9.65 5.17 1.45
C VAL A 56 9.38 5.96 2.71
N ALA A 57 9.78 7.23 2.73
CA ALA A 57 9.57 8.08 3.89
C ALA A 57 8.09 8.21 4.23
N ALA A 58 7.22 8.32 3.21
CA ALA A 58 5.78 8.38 3.44
C ALA A 58 5.20 7.05 3.94
N ALA A 59 5.65 5.89 3.44
CA ALA A 59 5.22 4.59 3.94
C ALA A 59 5.54 4.44 5.45
N HIS A 60 6.74 4.86 5.88
CA HIS A 60 7.14 4.83 7.29
C HIS A 60 6.28 5.68 8.24
N LEU A 61 5.48 6.62 7.73
CA LEU A 61 4.61 7.44 8.59
C LEU A 61 3.37 6.68 9.09
N PHE A 62 2.98 5.59 8.43
CA PHE A 62 1.73 4.89 8.75
C PHE A 62 1.78 3.37 8.57
N LEU A 63 2.91 2.82 8.11
CA LEU A 63 3.15 1.40 7.94
C LEU A 63 4.40 0.96 8.69
N GLU A 64 4.47 -0.32 9.02
CA GLU A 64 5.58 -0.93 9.76
C GLU A 64 6.51 -1.71 8.80
N PRO A 65 7.84 -1.62 8.92
CA PRO A 65 8.74 -2.40 8.05
C PRO A 65 8.55 -3.90 8.23
N LEU A 66 8.72 -4.64 7.13
CA LEU A 66 8.60 -6.09 7.11
C LEU A 66 9.80 -6.73 6.37
N ASP A 67 10.30 -7.86 6.88
CA ASP A 67 11.46 -8.53 6.27
C ASP A 67 11.08 -9.47 5.12
N GLU A 68 9.90 -10.09 5.19
CA GLU A 68 9.44 -11.11 4.26
C GLU A 68 8.03 -10.81 3.72
N PRO A 69 7.73 -11.08 2.44
CA PRO A 69 6.43 -10.79 1.87
C PRO A 69 5.35 -11.67 2.53
N ARG A 70 4.28 -11.03 2.99
CA ARG A 70 3.12 -11.69 3.61
C ARG A 70 1.84 -11.23 2.93
N LEU A 71 0.82 -12.07 2.93
CA LEU A 71 -0.52 -11.70 2.45
C LEU A 71 -0.95 -10.34 3.02
N GLY A 72 -1.45 -9.46 2.17
CA GLY A 72 -1.93 -8.12 2.51
C GLY A 72 -0.83 -7.08 2.71
N CYS A 73 0.45 -7.43 2.78
CA CYS A 73 1.52 -6.46 3.00
C CYS A 73 1.68 -5.51 1.80
N VAL A 74 2.11 -4.28 2.04
CA VAL A 74 2.46 -3.33 0.99
C VAL A 74 3.86 -3.65 0.48
N ILE A 75 4.03 -3.65 -0.84
CA ILE A 75 5.29 -3.89 -1.52
C ILE A 75 5.65 -2.65 -2.34
N LEU A 76 6.88 -2.16 -2.19
CA LEU A 76 7.43 -1.12 -3.04
C LEU A 76 8.40 -1.71 -4.07
N PHE A 77 8.29 -1.24 -5.31
CA PHE A 77 9.11 -1.68 -6.44
C PHE A 77 9.90 -0.53 -7.05
N ALA A 78 11.14 -0.82 -7.45
CA ALA A 78 11.95 0.05 -8.30
C ALA A 78 11.86 -0.37 -9.77
N GLN A 79 12.19 0.56 -10.68
CA GLN A 79 12.28 0.27 -12.12
C GLN A 79 13.44 -0.67 -12.47
N VAL A 80 14.53 -0.55 -11.70
CA VAL A 80 15.74 -1.39 -11.81
C VAL A 80 16.03 -2.07 -10.47
N PRO A 81 16.66 -3.25 -10.47
CA PRO A 81 17.10 -3.88 -9.22
C PRO A 81 17.94 -2.92 -8.36
N SER A 82 17.67 -2.89 -7.06
CA SER A 82 18.33 -2.00 -6.09
C SER A 82 18.21 -0.49 -6.35
N GLY A 83 17.29 -0.06 -7.24
CA GLY A 83 16.98 1.36 -7.45
C GLY A 83 16.03 1.94 -6.40
N SER A 84 15.72 3.23 -6.50
CA SER A 84 14.69 3.86 -5.67
C SER A 84 13.29 3.37 -6.05
N PRO A 85 12.38 3.14 -5.09
CA PRO A 85 11.02 2.75 -5.41
C PRO A 85 10.26 3.85 -6.14
N ALA A 86 9.47 3.45 -7.12
CA ALA A 86 8.61 4.33 -7.91
C ALA A 86 7.20 3.75 -8.10
N HIS A 87 6.92 2.58 -7.52
CA HIS A 87 5.67 1.86 -7.69
C HIS A 87 5.29 1.12 -6.41
N ALA A 88 4.00 1.00 -6.12
CA ALA A 88 3.47 0.29 -4.96
C ALA A 88 2.39 -0.74 -5.35
N GLY A 89 2.23 -1.76 -4.52
CA GLY A 89 1.16 -2.75 -4.62
C GLY A 89 0.93 -3.49 -3.30
N LEU A 90 -0.06 -4.38 -3.26
CA LEU A 90 -0.35 -5.25 -2.11
C LEU A 90 -0.08 -6.71 -2.45
N MET A 91 0.64 -7.41 -1.59
CA MET A 91 0.88 -8.84 -1.71
C MET A 91 -0.42 -9.61 -1.54
N GLY A 92 -0.82 -10.39 -2.54
CA GLY A 92 -1.95 -11.31 -2.50
C GLY A 92 -1.54 -12.75 -2.21
N GLU A 93 -2.47 -13.67 -2.47
CA GLU A 93 -2.28 -15.10 -2.27
C GLU A 93 -1.51 -15.73 -3.44
N ASP A 94 -1.05 -16.97 -3.27
CA ASP A 94 -0.47 -17.80 -4.34
C ASP A 94 0.67 -17.14 -5.15
N GLY A 95 1.44 -16.27 -4.48
CA GLY A 95 2.53 -15.53 -5.11
C GLY A 95 2.01 -14.56 -6.18
N ARG A 96 0.91 -13.88 -5.93
CA ARG A 96 0.32 -12.83 -6.78
C ARG A 96 0.15 -11.55 -6.00
N PHE A 97 0.15 -10.40 -6.66
CA PHE A 97 -0.01 -9.11 -6.00
C PHE A 97 -0.97 -8.22 -6.80
N ILE A 98 -1.68 -7.32 -6.11
CA ILE A 98 -2.57 -6.34 -6.71
C ILE A 98 -1.85 -5.00 -6.81
N HIS A 99 -1.94 -4.35 -7.96
CA HIS A 99 -1.41 -3.00 -8.16
C HIS A 99 -2.19 -2.23 -9.24
N ALA A 100 -2.15 -0.90 -9.17
CA ALA A 100 -2.66 -0.05 -10.26
C ALA A 100 -1.60 0.08 -11.36
N HIS A 101 -1.80 -0.61 -12.48
CA HIS A 101 -0.93 -0.58 -13.65
C HIS A 101 -1.38 0.52 -14.63
N TRP A 102 -0.44 1.31 -15.13
CA TRP A 102 -0.75 2.52 -15.90
C TRP A 102 -1.60 2.31 -17.16
N THR A 103 -1.51 1.14 -17.82
CA THR A 103 -2.34 0.84 -19.01
C THR A 103 -3.50 -0.10 -18.74
N ALA A 104 -3.53 -0.78 -17.58
CA ALA A 104 -4.50 -1.84 -17.32
C ALA A 104 -5.44 -1.55 -16.16
N GLY A 105 -5.24 -0.43 -15.44
CA GLY A 105 -5.94 -0.17 -14.19
C GLY A 105 -5.45 -1.09 -13.08
N VAL A 106 -6.28 -1.30 -12.06
CA VAL A 106 -5.95 -2.19 -10.96
C VAL A 106 -6.09 -3.64 -11.39
N VAL A 107 -4.97 -4.36 -11.36
CA VAL A 107 -4.86 -5.74 -11.83
C VAL A 107 -4.08 -6.59 -10.84
N GLU A 108 -4.22 -7.90 -10.97
CA GLU A 108 -3.45 -8.87 -10.22
C GLU A 108 -2.38 -9.53 -11.11
N ASN A 109 -1.13 -9.49 -10.69
CA ASN A 109 0.01 -10.04 -11.44
C ASN A 109 0.75 -11.11 -10.63
N ARG A 110 1.42 -12.04 -11.31
CA ARG A 110 2.32 -13.01 -10.65
C ARG A 110 3.53 -12.28 -10.07
N TYR A 111 3.82 -12.52 -8.80
CA TYR A 111 5.03 -12.06 -8.11
C TYR A 111 6.23 -12.94 -8.47
N GLY A 112 6.60 -12.92 -9.75
CA GLY A 112 7.71 -13.69 -10.31
C GLY A 112 9.08 -13.06 -10.08
N ARG A 113 10.12 -13.70 -10.61
CA ARG A 113 11.53 -13.27 -10.46
C ARG A 113 11.75 -11.79 -10.81
N TRP A 114 11.10 -11.29 -11.86
CA TRP A 114 11.24 -9.90 -12.30
C TRP A 114 10.84 -8.89 -11.22
N PHE A 115 9.71 -9.14 -10.53
CA PHE A 115 9.21 -8.31 -9.44
C PHE A 115 10.03 -8.50 -8.17
N LYS A 116 10.37 -9.74 -7.82
CA LYS A 116 11.22 -10.05 -6.65
C LYS A 116 12.56 -9.31 -6.68
N MET A 117 13.22 -9.26 -7.84
CA MET A 117 14.49 -8.54 -8.01
C MET A 117 14.35 -7.00 -7.91
N ARG A 118 13.13 -6.48 -8.00
CA ARG A 118 12.82 -5.05 -7.97
C ARG A 118 12.10 -4.62 -6.69
N THR A 119 11.71 -5.56 -5.85
CA THR A 119 11.20 -5.27 -4.51
C THR A 119 12.31 -4.58 -3.72
N THR A 120 12.03 -3.38 -3.23
CA THR A 120 12.98 -2.61 -2.42
C THR A 120 12.59 -2.60 -0.96
N HIS A 121 11.29 -2.54 -0.67
CA HIS A 121 10.76 -2.47 0.67
C HIS A 121 9.47 -3.27 0.77
N LEU A 122 9.24 -3.82 1.95
CA LEU A 122 8.01 -4.47 2.36
C LEU A 122 7.54 -3.78 3.63
N PHE A 123 6.24 -3.58 3.70
CA PHE A 123 5.60 -2.92 4.82
C PHE A 123 4.34 -3.68 5.24
N ASP A 124 4.14 -3.78 6.53
CA ASP A 124 2.92 -4.27 7.14
C ASP A 124 2.01 -3.12 7.56
N TRP A 125 0.74 -3.44 7.73
CA TRP A 125 -0.22 -2.52 8.34
C TRP A 125 0.01 -2.53 9.86
N PRO A 126 -0.02 -1.37 10.52
CA PRO A 126 0.18 -1.30 11.97
C PRO A 126 -0.89 -2.14 12.68
N ASP A 127 -0.56 -2.78 13.79
CA ASP A 127 -1.54 -3.53 14.58
C ASP A 127 -2.29 -2.56 15.52
N PRO A 128 -3.63 -2.50 15.52
CA PRO A 128 -4.34 -1.52 16.35
C PRO A 128 -4.26 -1.90 17.84
N SER A 129 -3.90 -3.16 18.16
CA SER A 129 -3.57 -3.61 19.53
C SER A 129 -2.18 -3.17 20.02
N LEU A 130 -1.27 -2.82 19.11
CA LEU A 130 0.11 -2.40 19.45
C LEU A 130 0.31 -0.89 19.35
N SER A 131 -0.68 -0.15 18.83
CA SER A 131 -0.67 1.31 18.90
C SER A 131 -0.88 1.76 20.36
N THR A 132 0.21 1.96 21.09
CA THR A 132 0.26 2.71 22.35
C THR A 132 -0.04 4.19 22.08
N HIS A 133 -1.29 4.50 21.75
CA HIS A 133 -1.83 5.79 22.12
C HIS A 133 -2.19 5.71 23.60
N ALA A 134 -1.31 6.24 24.46
CA ALA A 134 -1.73 6.64 25.79
C ALA A 134 -2.99 7.51 25.64
N PRO A 135 -4.10 7.20 26.32
CA PRO A 135 -5.26 8.06 26.28
C PRO A 135 -4.82 9.44 26.77
N ALA A 136 -5.06 10.47 25.96
CA ALA A 136 -4.90 11.85 26.39
C ALA A 136 -5.74 12.03 27.67
N GLU A 137 -5.07 12.29 28.78
CA GLU A 137 -5.72 12.66 30.03
C GLU A 137 -6.66 13.83 29.72
N LYS A 138 -7.96 13.58 29.83
CA LYS A 138 -8.95 14.64 29.90
C LYS A 138 -8.71 15.33 31.24
N GLY A 139 -7.94 16.41 31.23
CA GLY A 139 -7.88 17.36 32.33
C GLY A 139 -9.30 17.84 32.65
N SER A 140 -9.78 17.45 33.83
CA SER A 140 -11.01 17.91 34.43
C SER A 140 -10.90 19.38 34.85
N ILE A 141 -11.94 20.14 34.46
CA ILE A 141 -12.52 21.36 35.07
C ILE A 141 -11.65 22.62 35.03
#